data_AF-A0A7Z9XEY5-F1
#
_entry.id   AF-A0A7Z9XEY5-F1
#
_cell.length_a   1.000
_cell.length_b   1.000
_cell.length_c   1.000
_cell.angle_alpha   90.00
_cell.angle_beta   90.00
_cell.angle_gamma   90.00
#
_symmetry.space_group_name_H-M   'P 1'
#
loop_
_entity.id
_entity.type
_entity.pdbx_description
1 polymer ?
#
loop_
_entity_poly.entity_id
_entity_poly.type
_entity_poly.pdbx_seq_one_letter_code
_entity_poly.pdbx_strand_id
1 'polypeptide(L)'
;MWVGLPRKSRKHRRAVAALGPWKPPRMLYTVPRAGQMGYHQRTEYNKRILKIGEDGKEVTPRGGFIRYGLVRGPYILVNGSVPGPAKRLI
;
A
#
# COMPACT_ATOMS: atom_id res chain seq x y z
N MET A 1 -0.38 -3.13 12.10
CA MET A 1 0.81 -3.79 12.67
C MET A 1 0.31 -4.97 13.50
N TRP A 2 0.65 -6.22 13.13
CA TRP A 2 0.21 -7.39 13.90
C TRP A 2 1.12 -7.54 15.12
N VAL A 3 0.62 -7.20 16.30
CA VAL A 3 1.35 -7.50 17.53
C VAL A 3 1.21 -9.02 17.75
N GLY A 4 2.32 -9.74 17.58
CA GLY A 4 2.36 -11.17 17.83
C GLY A 4 2.29 -11.47 19.33
N LEU A 5 1.58 -12.52 19.71
CA LEU A 5 1.56 -13.05 21.07
C LEU A 5 2.94 -13.62 21.45
N PRO A 6 3.25 -13.74 22.75
CA PRO A 6 4.49 -14.34 23.23
C PRO A 6 4.73 -15.72 22.61
N ARG A 7 6.00 -16.10 22.47
CA ARG A 7 6.39 -17.39 21.88
C ARG A 7 5.69 -18.58 22.56
N LYS A 8 5.47 -18.49 23.87
CA LYS A 8 4.79 -19.51 24.68
C LYS A 8 3.27 -19.27 24.74
N SER A 9 2.64 -19.01 23.60
CA SER A 9 1.17 -19.00 23.49
C SER A 9 0.68 -20.35 22.95
N ARG A 10 -0.44 -20.86 23.49
CA ARG A 10 -1.04 -22.10 22.99
C ARG A 10 -1.83 -21.81 21.71
N LYS A 11 -1.71 -22.68 20.71
CA LYS A 11 -2.42 -22.68 19.40
C LYS A 11 -2.11 -21.52 18.44
N HIS A 12 -2.07 -20.26 18.90
CA HIS A 12 -1.92 -19.11 18.00
C HIS A 12 -0.86 -18.13 18.50
N ARG A 13 0.05 -17.74 17.61
CA ARG A 13 1.03 -16.67 17.85
C ARG A 13 0.64 -15.34 17.18
N ARG A 14 -0.13 -15.38 16.09
CA ARG A 14 -0.61 -14.20 15.36
C ARG A 14 -2.11 -14.10 15.53
N ALA A 15 -2.54 -13.63 16.69
CA ALA A 15 -3.94 -13.44 17.03
C ALA A 15 -4.09 -12.25 17.97
N VAL A 16 -5.31 -11.69 18.00
CA VAL A 16 -5.68 -10.69 19.00
C VAL A 16 -6.00 -11.43 20.31
N ALA A 17 -5.45 -10.97 21.43
CA ALA A 17 -5.70 -11.58 22.75
C ALA A 17 -7.13 -11.28 23.25
N ALA A 18 -7.29 -10.17 24.00
CA ALA A 18 -8.59 -9.74 24.48
C ALA A 18 -9.33 -8.97 23.38
N LEU A 19 -10.56 -9.40 23.05
CA LEU A 19 -11.41 -8.76 22.04
C LEU A 19 -12.24 -7.58 22.59
N GLY A 20 -12.44 -7.53 23.91
CA GLY A 20 -13.21 -6.50 24.59
C GLY A 20 -13.62 -6.90 26.01
N PRO A 21 -14.18 -5.95 26.78
CA PRO A 21 -14.73 -6.20 28.12
C PRO A 21 -16.06 -6.97 28.07
N TRP A 22 -16.55 -7.42 29.24
CA TRP A 22 -17.81 -8.15 29.39
C TRP A 22 -19.06 -7.33 29.02
N LYS A 23 -19.07 -6.02 29.33
CA LYS A 23 -20.09 -5.06 28.91
C LYS A 23 -19.42 -4.00 28.04
N PRO A 24 -19.97 -3.66 26.85
CA PRO A 24 -21.21 -4.16 26.26
C PRO A 24 -21.07 -5.60 25.69
N PRO A 25 -22.15 -6.41 25.64
CA PRO A 25 -22.10 -7.81 25.16
C PRO A 25 -22.07 -7.88 23.63
N ARG A 26 -21.20 -7.10 23.01
CA ARG A 26 -21.00 -7.01 21.56
C ARG A 26 -19.56 -6.63 21.26
N MET A 27 -19.10 -7.05 20.09
CA MET A 27 -17.78 -6.65 19.61
C MET A 27 -17.85 -5.23 19.07
N LEU A 28 -16.84 -4.41 19.41
CA LEU A 28 -16.70 -3.07 18.88
C LEU A 28 -16.11 -3.12 17.47
N TYR A 29 -16.56 -2.22 16.59
CA TYR A 29 -16.06 -2.10 15.22
C TYR A 29 -14.59 -1.63 15.15
N THR A 30 -14.10 -1.00 16.21
CA THR A 30 -12.72 -0.52 16.34
C THR A 30 -11.72 -1.64 16.65
N VAL A 31 -12.20 -2.83 17.06
CA VAL A 31 -11.33 -3.96 17.42
C VAL A 31 -10.66 -4.51 16.17
N PRO A 32 -9.32 -4.69 16.16
CA PRO A 32 -8.62 -5.17 14.98
C PRO A 32 -9.07 -6.60 14.62
N ARG A 33 -9.36 -6.81 13.34
CA ARG A 33 -9.75 -8.11 12.79
C ARG A 33 -8.98 -8.40 11.51
N ALA A 34 -8.87 -9.69 11.19
CA ALA A 34 -8.41 -10.10 9.87
C ALA A 34 -9.45 -9.69 8.83
N GLY A 35 -8.99 -9.16 7.71
CA GLY A 35 -9.82 -8.63 6.64
C GLY A 35 -8.97 -8.18 5.46
N GLN A 36 -9.61 -7.53 4.49
CA GLN A 36 -8.94 -7.08 3.28
C GLN A 36 -7.92 -5.97 3.59
N MET A 37 -6.65 -6.23 3.28
CA MET A 37 -5.57 -5.25 3.33
C MET A 37 -5.04 -5.02 1.92
N GLY A 38 -5.02 -3.76 1.48
CA GLY A 38 -4.63 -3.36 0.13
C GLY A 38 -5.81 -3.24 -0.84
N TYR A 39 -5.54 -2.74 -2.04
CA TYR A 39 -6.55 -2.43 -3.07
C TYR A 39 -7.63 -1.42 -2.65
N HIS A 40 -7.36 -0.62 -1.61
CA HIS A 40 -8.24 0.46 -1.16
C HIS A 40 -8.03 1.72 -2.01
N GLN A 41 -9.08 2.50 -2.22
CA GLN A 41 -8.96 3.84 -2.82
C GLN A 41 -8.33 4.79 -1.80
N ARG A 42 -7.26 5.49 -2.21
CA ARG A 42 -6.55 6.47 -1.39
C ARG A 42 -6.25 7.69 -2.26
N THR A 43 -6.43 8.88 -1.70
CA THR A 43 -6.07 10.14 -2.33
C THR A 43 -4.85 10.71 -1.60
N GLU A 44 -3.76 10.91 -2.32
CA GLU A 44 -2.56 11.58 -1.79
C GLU A 44 -2.50 13.00 -2.35
N TYR A 45 -2.34 13.98 -1.47
CA TYR A 45 -2.31 15.40 -1.83
C TYR A 45 -0.89 15.95 -1.90
N ASN A 46 -0.74 17.14 -2.50
CA ASN A 46 0.48 17.96 -2.47
C ASN A 46 1.73 17.29 -3.05
N LYS A 47 1.55 16.52 -4.13
CA LYS A 47 2.67 15.94 -4.87
C LYS A 47 3.27 16.96 -5.82
N ARG A 48 4.58 17.15 -5.73
CA ARG A 48 5.31 18.06 -6.62
C ARG A 48 5.60 17.37 -7.95
N ILE A 49 5.25 18.05 -9.05
CA ILE A 49 5.66 17.66 -10.40
C ILE A 49 7.10 18.15 -10.61
N LEU A 50 7.98 17.23 -10.99
CA LEU A 50 9.40 17.49 -11.22
C LEU A 50 9.69 17.83 -12.69
N LYS A 51 9.09 17.06 -13.61
CA LYS A 51 9.27 17.24 -15.06
C LYS A 51 8.06 16.70 -15.80
N ILE A 52 7.69 17.38 -16.88
CA ILE A 52 6.76 16.89 -17.90
C ILE A 52 7.58 16.79 -19.19
N GLY A 53 7.47 15.67 -19.90
CA GLY A 53 8.18 15.47 -21.15
C GLY A 53 7.36 14.64 -22.13
N GLU A 54 7.63 14.80 -23.43
CA GLU A 54 6.91 14.11 -24.50
C GLU A 54 7.60 12.83 -24.95
N ASP A 55 8.94 12.78 -24.94
CA ASP A 55 9.71 11.59 -25.32
C ASP A 55 10.16 10.77 -24.11
N GLY A 56 9.51 9.62 -23.90
CA GLY A 56 9.81 8.67 -22.83
C GLY A 56 11.20 8.02 -22.89
N LYS A 57 11.96 8.19 -23.99
CA LYS A 57 13.34 7.68 -24.09
C LYS A 57 14.30 8.36 -23.11
N GLU A 58 14.06 9.61 -22.75
CA GLU A 58 14.93 10.36 -21.82
C GLU A 58 14.94 9.80 -20.40
N VAL A 59 13.82 9.24 -19.95
CA VAL A 59 13.63 8.75 -18.57
C VAL A 59 13.87 7.26 -18.44
N THR A 60 13.76 6.52 -19.55
CA THR A 60 13.81 5.06 -19.52
C THR A 60 15.25 4.58 -19.23
N PRO A 61 15.50 3.86 -18.12
CA PRO A 61 16.83 3.35 -17.81
C PRO A 61 17.26 2.26 -18.80
N ARG A 62 18.57 1.97 -18.87
CA ARG A 62 19.10 0.86 -19.69
C ARG A 62 18.49 -0.46 -19.20
N GLY A 63 17.72 -1.12 -20.05
CA GLY A 63 16.95 -2.34 -19.71
C GLY A 63 15.47 -2.12 -19.39
N GLY A 64 15.01 -0.85 -19.35
CA GLY A 64 13.62 -0.50 -19.11
C GLY A 64 13.17 -0.62 -17.65
N PHE A 65 11.91 -0.28 -17.39
CA PHE A 65 11.32 -0.39 -16.06
C PHE A 65 10.89 -1.83 -15.75
N ILE A 66 11.23 -2.32 -14.56
CA ILE A 66 10.87 -3.67 -14.11
C ILE A 66 9.34 -3.83 -14.16
N ARG A 67 8.89 -4.89 -14.86
CA ARG A 67 7.45 -5.22 -15.05
C ARG A 67 6.64 -4.14 -15.79
N TYR A 68 7.26 -3.11 -16.35
CA TYR A 68 6.60 -2.11 -17.20
C TYR A 68 7.15 -2.12 -18.63
N GLY A 69 8.48 -2.00 -18.80
CA GLY A 69 9.15 -1.91 -20.09
C GLY A 69 9.61 -0.50 -20.43
N LEU A 70 9.63 -0.15 -21.71
CA LEU A 70 10.05 1.15 -22.23
C LEU A 70 8.87 2.13 -22.23
N VAL A 71 9.11 3.39 -21.83
CA VAL A 71 8.11 4.47 -21.93
C VAL A 71 8.21 5.06 -23.34
N ARG A 72 7.11 5.02 -24.11
CA ARG A 72 7.09 5.45 -25.53
C ARG A 72 6.39 6.78 -25.80
N GLY A 73 5.70 7.33 -24.82
CA GLY A 73 4.88 8.53 -24.97
C GLY A 73 5.16 9.56 -23.88
N PRO A 74 4.26 10.54 -23.71
CA PRO A 74 4.43 11.59 -22.73
C PRO A 74 4.45 11.02 -21.31
N TYR A 75 5.28 11.63 -20.47
CA TYR A 75 5.50 11.19 -19.10
C TYR A 75 5.48 12.37 -18.14
N ILE A 76 5.17 12.06 -16.88
CA ILE A 76 5.22 12.99 -15.77
C ILE A 76 6.10 12.38 -14.69
N LEU A 77 7.12 13.12 -14.23
CA LEU A 77 7.90 12.77 -13.07
C LEU A 77 7.29 13.42 -11.84
N VAL A 78 6.87 12.60 -10.88
CA VAL A 78 6.28 13.03 -9.61
C VAL A 78 7.26 12.73 -8.48
N ASN A 79 7.39 13.65 -7.53
CA ASN A 79 8.24 13.45 -6.36
C ASN A 79 7.61 12.45 -5.37
N GLY A 80 8.37 11.43 -4.98
CA GLY A 80 7.99 10.43 -3.98
C GLY A 80 7.20 9.24 -4.53
N SER A 81 6.37 8.63 -3.68
CA SER A 81 5.54 7.47 -4.02
C SER A 81 4.17 7.86 -4.59
N VAL A 82 3.57 6.95 -5.34
CA VAL A 82 2.22 7.05 -5.90
C VAL A 82 1.42 5.80 -5.51
N PRO A 83 0.12 5.90 -5.17
CA PRO A 83 -0.66 4.76 -4.69
C PRO A 83 -0.88 3.70 -5.79
N GLY A 84 -0.49 2.46 -5.49
CA GLY A 84 -0.74 1.30 -6.34
C GLY A 84 0.53 0.69 -6.96
N PRO A 85 0.42 -0.51 -7.54
CA PRO A 85 1.52 -1.15 -8.25
C PRO A 85 1.76 -0.51 -9.63
N ALA A 86 2.94 -0.78 -10.21
CA ALA A 86 3.23 -0.43 -11.60
C ALA A 86 2.15 -0.96 -12.56
N LYS A 87 1.81 -0.19 -13.61
CA LYS A 87 0.72 -0.40 -14.59
C LYS A 87 -0.71 -0.10 -14.12
N ARG A 88 -0.92 0.24 -12.84
CA ARG A 88 -2.26 0.66 -12.40
C ARG A 88 -2.56 2.07 -12.92
N LEU A 89 -3.80 2.27 -13.37
CA LEU A 89 -4.31 3.60 -13.69
C LEU A 89 -4.43 4.42 -12.40
N ILE A 90 -3.87 5.63 -12.44
CA ILE A 90 -3.83 6.61 -11.35
C ILE A 90 -4.55 7.87 -11.82
#